data_AF-A0AAU5TD37-F1
#
_entry.id   AF-A0AAU5TD37-F1
#
_cell.length_a   1.000
_cell.length_b   1.000
_cell.length_c   1.000
_cell.angle_alpha   90.00
_cell.angle_beta   90.00
_cell.angle_gamma   90.00
#
_symmetry.space_group_name_H-M   'P 1'
#
loop_
_entity.id
_entity.type
_entity.pdbx_description
1 polymer ?
#
loop_
_entity_poly.entity_id
_entity_poly.type
_entity_poly.pdbx_seq_one_letter_code
_entity_poly.pdbx_strand_id
1 'polypeptide(L)'
;MNASAALPASGPTTAETLRSALGGLLDGLPPKQASAAVERLIANYRGTIPTDVPVLRDRSDVAAYAAYRMPATFEAVRSALDALAEAAPEWSPGSHVDVGGGTGAATWAADATWDGPRATTVLDWAEPALALGRELASRSSSPVLRAAEWRRAVIGAGTTIPEADLVTVSYVLGELTVEARRAVVAEAARAGRAVVLIEPGTPEGYLRIREARGQLIDAGMTVAAPCPHDGTCPIEVGQDWCHFSARVSRSSLHRQVKGGSLPYEDEKFSYVAATRFPVEPAASRITRRPQIRKGLVLLDLCGPPQEGLTRATVTKRHGDLYKAARDADWGQDWPPAPEPR
;
A
#
# COMPACT_ATOMS: atom_id res chain seq x y z
N MET A 1 -12.71 -22.96 -43.22
CA MET A 1 -13.11 -23.34 -41.85
C MET A 1 -11.93 -23.09 -40.95
N ASN A 2 -11.76 -21.86 -40.46
CA ASN A 2 -10.74 -21.53 -39.46
C ASN A 2 -11.46 -21.26 -38.15
N ALA A 3 -11.40 -22.23 -37.24
CA ALA A 3 -11.87 -22.08 -35.88
C ALA A 3 -10.94 -21.08 -35.18
N SER A 4 -11.48 -19.90 -34.87
CA SER A 4 -10.88 -18.95 -33.95
C SER A 4 -10.86 -19.62 -32.57
N ALA A 5 -9.67 -20.00 -32.10
CA ALA A 5 -9.48 -20.45 -30.74
C ALA A 5 -9.68 -19.23 -29.82
N ALA A 6 -10.83 -19.16 -29.16
CA ALA A 6 -11.07 -18.22 -28.08
C ALA A 6 -10.04 -18.50 -26.97
N LEU A 7 -9.25 -17.48 -26.63
CA LEU A 7 -8.43 -17.48 -25.42
C LEU A 7 -9.36 -17.74 -24.22
N PRO A 8 -9.00 -18.65 -23.29
CA PRO A 8 -9.82 -18.89 -22.11
C PRO A 8 -9.93 -17.60 -21.31
N ALA A 9 -11.14 -17.27 -20.86
CA ALA A 9 -11.38 -16.15 -19.96
C ALA A 9 -10.45 -16.30 -18.74
N SER A 10 -9.59 -15.31 -18.50
CA SER A 10 -8.75 -15.27 -17.31
C SER A 10 -9.64 -15.32 -16.08
N GLY A 11 -9.28 -16.18 -15.12
CA GLY A 11 -9.97 -16.24 -13.83
C GLY A 11 -9.95 -14.88 -13.12
N PRO A 12 -10.82 -14.68 -12.11
CA PRO A 12 -10.87 -13.41 -11.38
C PRO A 12 -9.52 -13.11 -10.73
N THR A 13 -9.09 -11.86 -10.81
CA THR A 13 -7.87 -11.36 -10.17
C THR A 13 -7.97 -11.44 -8.63
N THR A 14 -6.83 -11.41 -7.93
CA THR A 14 -6.79 -11.35 -6.45
C THR A 14 -7.61 -10.16 -5.91
N ALA A 15 -7.57 -9.01 -6.59
CA ALA A 15 -8.37 -7.83 -6.24
C ALA A 15 -9.88 -8.05 -6.42
N GLU A 16 -10.31 -8.70 -7.50
CA GLU A 16 -11.72 -9.05 -7.72
C GLU A 16 -12.23 -10.07 -6.71
N THR A 17 -11.40 -11.07 -6.41
CA THR A 17 -11.69 -12.09 -5.39
C THR A 17 -11.84 -11.45 -4.01
N LEU A 18 -10.94 -10.53 -3.63
CA LEU A 18 -11.03 -9.79 -2.38
C LEU A 18 -12.33 -8.98 -2.30
N ARG A 19 -12.66 -8.23 -3.36
CA ARG A 19 -13.90 -7.44 -3.42
C ARG A 19 -15.14 -8.32 -3.31
N SER A 20 -15.16 -9.46 -4.00
CA SER A 20 -16.26 -10.42 -3.91
C SER A 20 -16.39 -11.01 -2.51
N ALA A 21 -15.29 -11.41 -1.88
CA ALA A 21 -15.27 -11.97 -0.54
C ALA A 21 -15.77 -10.96 0.50
N LEU A 22 -15.33 -9.69 0.40
CA LEU A 22 -15.82 -8.59 1.24
C LEU A 22 -17.30 -8.28 1.00
N GLY A 23 -17.77 -8.33 -0.24
CA GLY A 23 -19.20 -8.19 -0.58
C GLY A 23 -20.05 -9.25 0.11
N GLY A 24 -19.66 -10.53 -0.02
CA GLY A 24 -20.39 -11.64 0.60
C GLY A 24 -20.41 -11.59 2.14
N LEU A 25 -19.40 -11.01 2.78
CA LEU A 25 -19.40 -10.79 4.24
C LEU A 25 -20.48 -9.77 4.67
N LEU A 26 -20.67 -8.72 3.87
CA LEU A 26 -21.64 -7.67 4.16
C LEU A 26 -23.08 -8.11 3.88
N ASP A 27 -23.28 -8.91 2.83
CA ASP A 27 -24.60 -9.49 2.51
C ASP A 27 -25.10 -10.42 3.63
N GLY A 28 -24.17 -10.99 4.42
CA GLY A 28 -24.47 -11.79 5.60
C GLY A 28 -24.86 -10.99 6.85
N LEU A 29 -24.76 -9.65 6.83
CA LEU A 29 -25.13 -8.79 7.96
C LEU A 29 -26.52 -8.17 7.77
N PRO A 30 -27.33 -8.03 8.84
CA PRO A 30 -28.55 -7.24 8.77
C PRO A 30 -28.24 -5.81 8.31
N PRO A 31 -28.95 -5.25 7.31
CA PRO A 31 -28.62 -3.94 6.72
C PRO A 31 -28.50 -2.80 7.73
N LYS A 32 -29.35 -2.78 8.77
CA LYS A 32 -29.29 -1.79 9.85
C LYS A 32 -28.03 -1.90 10.71
N GLN A 33 -27.51 -3.11 10.91
CA GLN A 33 -26.28 -3.33 11.68
C GLN A 33 -25.04 -2.96 10.85
N ALA A 34 -25.02 -3.30 9.56
CA ALA A 34 -23.95 -2.91 8.65
C ALA A 34 -23.83 -1.37 8.56
N SER A 35 -24.94 -0.66 8.34
CA SER A 35 -24.93 0.81 8.29
C SER A 35 -24.50 1.44 9.62
N ALA A 36 -25.02 0.97 10.75
CA ALA A 36 -24.66 1.50 12.07
C ALA A 36 -23.18 1.26 12.41
N ALA A 37 -22.61 0.11 12.03
CA ALA A 37 -21.20 -0.20 12.23
C ALA A 37 -20.31 0.72 11.38
N VAL A 38 -20.65 0.96 10.11
CA VAL A 38 -19.89 1.86 9.24
C VAL A 38 -20.03 3.33 9.69
N GLU A 39 -21.21 3.77 10.15
CA GLU A 39 -21.42 5.12 10.71
C GLU A 39 -20.56 5.36 11.95
N ARG A 40 -20.51 4.40 12.88
CA ARG A 40 -19.60 4.45 14.04
C ARG A 40 -18.14 4.54 13.61
N LEU A 41 -17.76 3.79 12.57
CA LEU A 41 -16.41 3.81 12.02
C LEU A 41 -16.02 5.19 11.48
N ILE A 42 -16.93 5.81 10.71
CA ILE A 42 -16.72 7.14 10.11
C ILE A 42 -16.61 8.23 11.19
N ALA A 43 -17.42 8.15 12.24
CA ALA A 43 -17.37 9.10 13.36
C ALA A 43 -16.04 9.01 14.12
N ASN A 44 -15.53 7.79 14.34
CA ASN A 44 -14.28 7.58 15.09
C ASN A 44 -13.02 7.92 14.29
N TYR A 45 -13.06 7.86 12.94
CA TYR A 45 -11.90 8.16 12.08
C TYR A 45 -11.73 9.64 11.72
N ARG A 46 -12.73 10.49 11.96
CA ARG A 46 -12.67 11.96 11.73
C ARG A 46 -12.24 12.74 12.97
N GLY A 47 -11.95 12.08 14.09
CA GLY A 47 -11.51 12.69 15.35
C GLY A 47 -10.18 12.13 15.84
N THR A 48 -9.55 12.81 16.81
CA THR A 48 -8.37 12.34 17.53
C THR A 48 -8.74 11.13 18.38
N ILE A 49 -8.12 9.97 18.15
CA ILE A 49 -8.47 8.71 18.83
C ILE A 49 -7.99 8.75 20.30
N PRO A 50 -8.88 8.57 21.29
CA PRO A 50 -8.48 8.15 22.63
C PRO A 50 -8.09 6.67 22.62
N THR A 51 -6.94 6.35 23.19
CA THR A 51 -6.25 5.06 23.19
C THR A 51 -6.96 3.90 23.93
N ASP A 52 -8.19 4.09 24.41
CA ASP A 52 -8.70 3.33 25.55
C ASP A 52 -9.95 2.47 25.24
N VAL A 53 -10.45 2.49 23.99
CA VAL A 53 -11.65 1.73 23.60
C VAL A 53 -11.40 0.91 22.34
N PRO A 54 -11.56 -0.43 22.36
CA PRO A 54 -11.40 -1.24 21.15
C PRO A 54 -12.42 -0.78 20.11
N VAL A 55 -11.93 -0.32 18.95
CA VAL A 55 -12.76 0.05 17.79
C VAL A 55 -13.39 -1.20 17.16
N LEU A 56 -12.79 -2.37 17.38
CA LEU A 56 -13.18 -3.66 16.81
C LEU A 56 -13.62 -4.61 17.94
N ARG A 57 -14.90 -4.53 18.35
CA ARG A 57 -15.41 -5.28 19.52
C ARG A 57 -16.09 -6.59 19.15
N ASP A 58 -16.74 -6.63 17.99
CA ASP A 58 -17.48 -7.78 17.50
C ASP A 58 -17.30 -8.00 15.99
N ARG A 59 -17.81 -9.13 15.50
CA ARG A 59 -17.68 -9.55 14.10
C ARG A 59 -18.26 -8.51 13.12
N SER A 60 -19.36 -7.86 13.50
CA SER A 60 -20.04 -6.89 12.64
C SER A 60 -19.21 -5.62 12.47
N ASP A 61 -18.61 -5.12 13.56
CA ASP A 61 -17.70 -3.98 13.52
C ASP A 61 -16.45 -4.27 12.66
N VAL A 62 -15.89 -5.48 12.77
CA VAL A 62 -14.70 -5.88 11.98
C VAL A 62 -15.05 -6.07 10.50
N ALA A 63 -16.17 -6.71 10.18
CA ALA A 63 -16.61 -6.88 8.80
C ALA A 63 -16.92 -5.53 8.13
N ALA A 64 -17.56 -4.61 8.85
CA ALA A 64 -17.81 -3.25 8.39
C ALA A 64 -16.49 -2.47 8.20
N TYR A 65 -15.56 -2.56 9.15
CA TYR A 65 -14.22 -1.96 9.04
C TYR A 65 -13.47 -2.51 7.83
N ALA A 66 -13.42 -3.84 7.68
CA ALA A 66 -12.71 -4.51 6.59
C ALA A 66 -13.26 -4.08 5.25
N ALA A 67 -14.59 -4.13 5.08
CA ALA A 67 -15.19 -3.68 3.84
C ALA A 67 -14.93 -2.19 3.58
N TYR A 68 -14.89 -1.37 4.62
CA TYR A 68 -14.65 0.07 4.52
C TYR A 68 -13.20 0.44 4.19
N ARG A 69 -12.20 -0.12 4.90
CA ARG A 69 -10.77 0.24 4.80
C ARG A 69 -9.93 -0.71 3.97
N MET A 70 -10.18 -2.03 4.04
CA MET A 70 -9.28 -3.03 3.45
C MET A 70 -9.05 -2.82 1.95
N PRO A 71 -10.04 -2.45 1.11
CA PRO A 71 -9.78 -2.17 -0.31
C PRO A 71 -8.82 -0.99 -0.52
N ALA A 72 -8.94 0.07 0.29
CA ALA A 72 -8.05 1.21 0.20
C ALA A 72 -6.62 0.88 0.63
N THR A 73 -6.48 0.16 1.76
CA THR A 73 -5.18 -0.33 2.22
C THR A 73 -4.56 -1.30 1.20
N PHE A 74 -5.35 -2.19 0.60
CA PHE A 74 -4.89 -3.12 -0.44
C PHE A 74 -4.30 -2.36 -1.63
N GLU A 75 -5.01 -1.37 -2.19
CA GLU A 75 -4.51 -0.63 -3.37
C GLU A 75 -3.27 0.23 -3.03
N ALA A 76 -3.23 0.83 -1.84
CA ALA A 76 -2.06 1.59 -1.39
C ALA A 76 -0.82 0.70 -1.20
N VAL A 77 -0.99 -0.47 -0.54
CA VAL A 77 0.11 -1.42 -0.36
C VAL A 77 0.53 -2.01 -1.70
N ARG A 78 -0.42 -2.43 -2.54
CA ARG A 78 -0.15 -2.94 -3.88
C ARG A 78 0.68 -1.94 -4.69
N SER A 79 0.31 -0.66 -4.70
CA SER A 79 1.09 0.37 -5.40
C SER A 79 2.54 0.48 -4.87
N ALA A 80 2.76 0.33 -3.57
CA ALA A 80 4.11 0.33 -2.99
C ALA A 80 4.91 -0.95 -3.32
N LEU A 81 4.24 -2.11 -3.36
CA LEU A 81 4.85 -3.40 -3.69
C LEU A 81 5.16 -3.49 -5.19
N ASP A 82 4.29 -2.99 -6.06
CA ASP A 82 4.51 -2.92 -7.50
C ASP A 82 5.74 -2.03 -7.79
N ALA A 83 5.88 -0.88 -7.11
CA ALA A 83 7.07 -0.04 -7.23
C ALA A 83 8.37 -0.70 -6.73
N LEU A 84 8.28 -1.59 -5.73
CA LEU A 84 9.41 -2.42 -5.30
C LEU A 84 9.75 -3.48 -6.35
N ALA A 85 8.74 -4.14 -6.93
CA ALA A 85 8.93 -5.14 -7.97
C ALA A 85 9.54 -4.51 -9.25
N GLU A 86 9.11 -3.30 -9.62
CA GLU A 86 9.71 -2.52 -10.71
C GLU A 86 11.18 -2.21 -10.46
N ALA A 87 11.52 -1.81 -9.23
CA ALA A 87 12.91 -1.51 -8.84
C ALA A 87 13.77 -2.78 -8.67
N ALA A 88 13.18 -3.97 -8.64
CA ALA A 88 13.86 -5.24 -8.43
C ALA A 88 13.21 -6.38 -9.25
N PRO A 89 13.25 -6.31 -10.59
CA PRO A 89 12.45 -7.18 -11.46
C PRO A 89 12.81 -8.66 -11.35
N GLU A 90 14.05 -8.97 -10.98
CA GLU A 90 14.56 -10.35 -10.80
C GLU A 90 14.31 -10.90 -9.38
N TRP A 91 13.64 -10.15 -8.51
CA TRP A 91 13.42 -10.54 -7.12
C TRP A 91 11.93 -10.82 -6.84
N SER A 92 11.68 -11.93 -6.13
CA SER A 92 10.41 -12.24 -5.51
C SER A 92 10.62 -12.80 -4.09
N PRO A 93 9.74 -12.49 -3.13
CA PRO A 93 9.90 -12.97 -1.77
C PRO A 93 9.48 -14.45 -1.63
N GLY A 94 10.30 -15.26 -0.97
CA GLY A 94 9.95 -16.63 -0.54
C GLY A 94 9.27 -16.69 0.83
N SER A 95 9.33 -15.59 1.59
CA SER A 95 8.67 -15.44 2.90
C SER A 95 8.19 -14.00 3.11
N HIS A 96 7.08 -13.83 3.83
CA HIS A 96 6.47 -12.53 4.13
C HIS A 96 5.96 -12.46 5.56
N VAL A 97 6.28 -11.37 6.26
CA VAL A 97 5.67 -11.02 7.54
C VAL A 97 4.93 -9.68 7.42
N ASP A 98 3.66 -9.66 7.78
CA ASP A 98 2.80 -8.48 7.80
C ASP A 98 2.55 -8.01 9.25
N VAL A 99 3.18 -6.91 9.65
CA VAL A 99 3.16 -6.39 11.02
C VAL A 99 2.06 -5.36 11.17
N GLY A 100 1.15 -5.59 12.12
CA GLY A 100 -0.10 -4.82 12.22
C GLY A 100 -1.02 -5.10 11.02
N GLY A 101 -0.99 -6.34 10.50
CA GLY A 101 -1.64 -6.67 9.24
C GLY A 101 -3.17 -6.71 9.30
N GLY A 102 -3.76 -6.71 10.50
CA GLY A 102 -5.20 -6.70 10.71
C GLY A 102 -5.92 -7.80 9.94
N THR A 103 -6.75 -7.40 8.98
CA THR A 103 -7.51 -8.31 8.10
C THR A 103 -6.71 -8.82 6.89
N GLY A 104 -5.41 -8.48 6.81
CA GLY A 104 -4.43 -8.97 5.85
C GLY A 104 -4.37 -8.23 4.51
N ALA A 105 -4.68 -6.92 4.48
CA ALA A 105 -4.65 -6.16 3.22
C ALA A 105 -3.31 -6.28 2.48
N ALA A 106 -2.19 -6.20 3.20
CA ALA A 106 -0.86 -6.35 2.62
C ALA A 106 -0.55 -7.79 2.22
N THR A 107 -1.10 -8.79 2.92
CA THR A 107 -1.01 -10.21 2.53
C THR A 107 -1.66 -10.45 1.16
N TRP A 108 -2.85 -9.87 0.92
CA TRP A 108 -3.52 -9.94 -0.39
C TRP A 108 -2.76 -9.14 -1.46
N ALA A 109 -2.20 -7.99 -1.11
CA ALA A 109 -1.40 -7.19 -2.05
C ALA A 109 -0.12 -7.94 -2.48
N ALA A 110 0.57 -8.60 -1.53
CA ALA A 110 1.76 -9.40 -1.84
C ALA A 110 1.46 -10.61 -2.73
N ASP A 111 0.31 -11.26 -2.57
CA ASP A 111 -0.17 -12.31 -3.47
C ASP A 111 -0.52 -11.78 -4.87
N ALA A 112 -1.02 -10.53 -4.96
CA ALA A 112 -1.34 -9.90 -6.23
C ALA A 112 -0.13 -9.37 -7.01
N THR A 113 0.98 -9.07 -6.31
CA THR A 113 2.21 -8.53 -6.93
C THR A 113 3.17 -9.64 -7.37
N TRP A 114 3.32 -10.72 -6.58
CA TRP A 114 4.26 -11.81 -6.91
C TRP A 114 3.60 -13.17 -6.94
N ASP A 115 3.74 -13.86 -8.06
CA ASP A 115 3.44 -15.28 -8.18
C ASP A 115 4.43 -16.15 -7.37
N GLY A 116 4.06 -17.42 -7.19
CA GLY A 116 4.93 -18.44 -6.58
C GLY A 116 4.70 -18.66 -5.08
N PRO A 117 5.31 -19.73 -4.52
CA PRO A 117 5.10 -20.10 -3.13
C PRO A 117 5.78 -19.10 -2.19
N ARG A 118 5.09 -18.77 -1.10
CA ARG A 118 5.62 -17.89 -0.05
C ARG A 118 5.01 -18.23 1.29
N ALA A 119 5.84 -18.36 2.31
CA ALA A 119 5.36 -18.51 3.69
C ALA A 119 4.95 -17.14 4.24
N THR A 120 3.67 -16.95 4.52
CA THR A 120 3.15 -15.66 5.01
C THR A 120 2.70 -15.75 6.46
N THR A 121 3.14 -14.80 7.30
CA THR A 121 2.69 -14.64 8.69
C THR A 121 2.14 -13.23 8.91
N VAL A 122 0.92 -13.15 9.43
CA VAL A 122 0.27 -11.90 9.85
C VAL A 122 0.37 -11.77 11.36
N LEU A 123 0.91 -10.64 11.83
CA LEU A 123 1.03 -10.29 13.25
C LEU A 123 0.08 -9.12 13.55
N ASP A 124 -0.86 -9.31 14.48
CA ASP A 124 -1.75 -8.24 14.94
C ASP A 124 -2.21 -8.45 16.39
N TRP A 125 -2.58 -7.38 17.09
CA TRP A 125 -3.07 -7.48 18.46
C TRP A 125 -4.57 -7.84 18.53
N ALA A 126 -5.32 -7.49 17.48
CA ALA A 126 -6.77 -7.61 17.39
C ALA A 126 -7.17 -8.98 16.84
N GLU A 127 -7.42 -9.94 17.74
CA GLU A 127 -7.92 -11.28 17.38
C GLU A 127 -9.15 -11.26 16.45
N PRO A 128 -10.15 -10.37 16.62
CA PRO A 128 -11.27 -10.32 15.68
C PRO A 128 -10.86 -9.99 14.23
N ALA A 129 -9.84 -9.14 14.04
CA ALA A 129 -9.31 -8.81 12.72
C ALA A 129 -8.58 -10.01 12.09
N LEU A 130 -7.74 -10.70 12.88
CA LEU A 130 -7.05 -11.91 12.46
C LEU A 130 -8.02 -13.03 12.06
N ALA A 131 -9.07 -13.24 12.86
CA ALA A 131 -10.10 -14.23 12.58
C ALA A 131 -10.83 -13.94 11.25
N LEU A 132 -11.18 -12.66 11.00
CA LEU A 132 -11.80 -12.27 9.73
C LEU A 132 -10.84 -12.41 8.55
N GLY A 133 -9.58 -12.00 8.72
CA GLY A 133 -8.55 -12.14 7.70
C GLY A 133 -8.34 -13.60 7.29
N ARG A 134 -8.30 -14.51 8.27
CA ARG A 134 -8.23 -15.96 8.04
C ARG A 134 -9.43 -16.50 7.26
N GLU A 135 -10.63 -16.05 7.61
CA GLU A 135 -11.87 -16.40 6.88
C GLU A 135 -11.82 -15.91 5.43
N LEU A 136 -11.43 -14.65 5.21
CA LEU A 136 -11.26 -14.07 3.86
C LEU A 136 -10.25 -14.88 3.04
N ALA A 137 -9.07 -15.13 3.62
CA ALA A 137 -7.99 -15.83 2.94
C ALA A 137 -8.37 -17.28 2.58
N SER A 138 -9.15 -17.97 3.43
CA SER A 138 -9.66 -19.33 3.14
C SER A 138 -10.57 -19.41 1.91
N ARG A 139 -11.20 -18.28 1.51
CA ARG A 139 -12.06 -18.19 0.32
C ARG A 139 -11.27 -17.93 -0.97
N SER A 140 -9.97 -17.64 -0.85
CA SER A 140 -9.12 -17.40 -2.01
C SER A 140 -8.78 -18.71 -2.74
N SER A 141 -8.64 -18.62 -4.06
CA SER A 141 -8.07 -19.70 -4.89
C SER A 141 -6.55 -19.80 -4.74
N SER A 142 -5.87 -18.77 -4.21
CA SER A 142 -4.43 -18.78 -3.93
C SER A 142 -4.08 -19.75 -2.79
N PRO A 143 -3.20 -20.74 -3.02
CA PRO A 143 -2.67 -21.59 -1.96
C PRO A 143 -1.87 -20.80 -0.91
N VAL A 144 -1.19 -19.73 -1.31
CA VAL A 144 -0.38 -18.88 -0.42
C VAL A 144 -1.29 -18.18 0.59
N LEU A 145 -2.37 -17.56 0.12
CA LEU A 145 -3.35 -16.90 0.99
C LEU A 145 -3.99 -17.91 1.96
N ARG A 146 -4.42 -19.08 1.48
CA ARG A 146 -5.04 -20.11 2.34
C ARG A 146 -4.09 -20.66 3.40
N ALA A 147 -2.78 -20.71 3.11
CA ALA A 147 -1.76 -21.20 4.02
C ALA A 147 -1.20 -20.12 4.96
N ALA A 148 -1.63 -18.85 4.83
CA ALA A 148 -1.15 -17.77 5.66
C ALA A 148 -1.42 -18.04 7.15
N GLU A 149 -0.41 -17.82 7.98
CA GLU A 149 -0.50 -17.94 9.42
C GLU A 149 -0.93 -16.61 10.05
N TRP A 150 -1.86 -16.68 11.00
CA TRP A 150 -2.42 -15.49 11.66
C TRP A 150 -2.13 -15.60 13.15
N ARG A 151 -1.23 -14.76 13.65
CA ARG A 151 -0.69 -14.86 15.00
C ARG A 151 -0.98 -13.58 15.78
N ARG A 152 -1.56 -13.75 16.96
CA ARG A 152 -1.78 -12.62 17.86
C ARG A 152 -0.45 -12.16 18.46
N ALA A 153 -0.14 -10.88 18.30
CA ALA A 153 1.08 -10.26 18.81
C ALA A 153 0.83 -8.80 19.21
N VAL A 154 1.45 -8.36 20.30
CA VAL A 154 1.45 -6.93 20.66
C VAL A 154 2.49 -6.22 19.80
N ILE A 155 2.05 -5.17 19.09
CA ILE A 155 2.94 -4.37 18.24
C ILE A 155 3.41 -3.15 19.06
N GLY A 156 4.72 -3.03 19.22
CA GLY A 156 5.38 -1.95 19.96
C GLY A 156 6.86 -2.24 20.25
N ALA A 157 7.40 -1.68 21.33
CA ALA A 157 8.83 -1.71 21.61
C ALA A 157 9.42 -3.12 21.82
N GLY A 158 8.62 -4.08 22.28
CA GLY A 158 9.01 -5.47 22.49
C GLY A 158 8.64 -6.42 21.34
N THR A 159 8.24 -5.89 20.17
CA THR A 159 7.87 -6.75 19.03
C THR A 159 9.07 -7.56 18.59
N THR A 160 8.87 -8.86 18.37
CA THR A 160 9.84 -9.71 17.69
C THR A 160 9.27 -10.10 16.34
N ILE A 161 9.97 -9.72 15.26
CA ILE A 161 9.54 -10.00 13.89
C ILE A 161 10.36 -11.21 13.40
N PRO A 162 9.71 -12.33 13.00
CA PRO A 162 10.42 -13.45 12.38
C PRO A 162 11.18 -12.99 11.14
N GLU A 163 12.35 -13.58 10.86
CA GLU A 163 13.08 -13.29 9.64
C GLU A 163 12.26 -13.63 8.40
N ALA A 164 12.29 -12.75 7.41
CA ALA A 164 11.54 -12.90 6.17
C ALA A 164 12.21 -12.17 5.00
N ASP A 165 11.91 -12.61 3.78
CA ASP A 165 12.34 -11.90 2.57
C ASP A 165 11.63 -10.55 2.46
N LEU A 166 10.33 -10.49 2.78
CA LEU A 166 9.53 -9.26 2.80
C LEU A 166 8.92 -9.01 4.18
N VAL A 167 9.09 -7.80 4.71
CA VAL A 167 8.35 -7.31 5.87
C VAL A 167 7.49 -6.12 5.45
N THR A 168 6.18 -6.18 5.69
CA THR A 168 5.26 -5.04 5.51
C THR A 168 4.82 -4.48 6.84
N VAL A 169 4.73 -3.16 6.92
CA VAL A 169 4.14 -2.45 8.07
C VAL A 169 3.23 -1.36 7.51
N SER A 170 1.93 -1.58 7.52
CA SER A 170 0.97 -0.69 6.85
C SER A 170 -0.04 -0.09 7.83
N TYR A 171 -0.14 1.23 7.88
CA TYR A 171 -1.12 2.01 8.65
C TYR A 171 -1.10 1.82 10.18
N VAL A 172 -0.05 1.22 10.74
CA VAL A 172 0.07 0.94 12.19
C VAL A 172 1.07 1.85 12.91
N LEU A 173 2.06 2.43 12.22
CA LEU A 173 3.09 3.27 12.89
C LEU A 173 2.48 4.52 13.52
N GLY A 174 1.37 5.02 12.95
CA GLY A 174 0.61 6.13 13.49
C GLY A 174 -0.11 5.86 14.81
N GLU A 175 -0.34 4.58 15.15
CA GLU A 175 -1.00 4.16 16.39
C GLU A 175 -0.01 3.98 17.55
N LEU A 176 1.29 3.96 17.25
CA LEU A 176 2.36 3.71 18.21
C LEU A 176 2.94 5.00 18.80
N THR A 177 3.45 4.90 20.03
CA THR A 177 4.33 5.93 20.60
C THR A 177 5.58 6.09 19.74
N VAL A 178 6.31 7.19 19.90
CA VAL A 178 7.53 7.45 19.12
C VAL A 178 8.59 6.37 19.35
N GLU A 179 8.74 5.93 20.60
CA GLU A 179 9.70 4.89 21.01
C GLU A 179 9.31 3.53 20.41
N ALA A 180 8.03 3.17 20.52
CA ALA A 180 7.51 1.94 19.96
C ALA A 180 7.63 1.91 18.44
N ARG A 181 7.36 3.04 17.77
CA ARG A 181 7.53 3.19 16.32
C ARG A 181 8.97 2.93 15.89
N ARG A 182 9.93 3.56 16.55
CA ARG A 182 11.37 3.38 16.25
C ARG A 182 11.80 1.93 16.43
N ALA A 183 11.40 1.31 17.53
CA ALA A 183 11.70 -0.09 17.81
C ALA A 183 11.12 -1.03 16.75
N VAL A 184 9.87 -0.83 16.32
CA VAL A 184 9.25 -1.64 15.26
C VAL A 184 9.97 -1.46 13.92
N VAL A 185 10.35 -0.23 13.55
CA VAL A 185 11.10 0.00 12.30
C VAL A 185 12.49 -0.64 12.35
N ALA A 186 13.19 -0.52 13.48
CA ALA A 186 14.48 -1.17 13.68
C ALA A 186 14.39 -2.69 13.60
N GLU A 187 13.36 -3.28 14.21
CA GLU A 187 13.13 -4.73 14.16
C GLU A 187 12.73 -5.19 12.76
N ALA A 188 11.93 -4.40 12.03
CA ALA A 188 11.60 -4.69 10.63
C ALA A 188 12.87 -4.68 9.74
N ALA A 189 13.75 -3.69 9.94
CA ALA A 189 15.04 -3.61 9.24
C ALA A 189 15.96 -4.78 9.56
N ARG A 190 15.93 -5.29 10.81
CA ARG A 190 16.71 -6.46 11.23
C ARG A 190 16.18 -7.74 10.58
N ALA A 191 14.86 -7.93 10.57
CA ALA A 191 14.22 -9.16 10.15
C ALA A 191 14.06 -9.29 8.62
N GLY A 192 13.94 -8.17 7.90
CA GLY A 192 13.59 -8.14 6.48
C GLY A 192 14.78 -8.02 5.54
N ARG A 193 14.75 -8.76 4.42
CA ARG A 193 15.61 -8.45 3.26
C ARG A 193 15.06 -7.29 2.43
N ALA A 194 13.74 -7.17 2.36
CA ALA A 194 12.99 -6.02 1.90
C ALA A 194 11.99 -5.59 2.98
N VAL A 195 11.88 -4.27 3.20
CA VAL A 195 10.95 -3.68 4.17
C VAL A 195 10.13 -2.62 3.46
N VAL A 196 8.80 -2.73 3.55
CA VAL A 196 7.87 -1.76 2.96
C VAL A 196 6.98 -1.19 4.05
N LEU A 197 7.08 0.12 4.26
CA LEU A 197 6.34 0.86 5.28
C LEU A 197 5.35 1.79 4.59
N ILE A 198 4.08 1.79 5.02
CA ILE A 198 3.02 2.60 4.43
C ILE A 198 2.24 3.31 5.55
N GLU A 199 1.98 4.60 5.38
CA GLU A 199 1.16 5.42 6.28
C GLU A 199 0.17 6.28 5.46
N PRO A 200 -0.87 6.85 6.09
CA PRO A 200 -1.74 7.81 5.43
C PRO A 200 -0.96 8.96 4.75
N GLY A 201 -1.47 9.41 3.61
CA GLY A 201 -0.89 10.50 2.81
C GLY A 201 -1.17 11.88 3.39
N THR A 202 -1.00 12.03 4.71
CA THR A 202 -1.13 13.27 5.47
C THR A 202 0.26 13.83 5.80
N PRO A 203 0.38 15.10 6.23
CA PRO A 203 1.64 15.64 6.71
C PRO A 203 2.29 14.79 7.81
N GLU A 204 1.52 14.29 8.76
CA GLU A 204 2.01 13.46 9.86
C GLU A 204 2.46 12.07 9.38
N GLY A 205 1.67 11.43 8.52
CA GLY A 205 2.05 10.13 7.94
C GLY A 205 3.32 10.22 7.11
N TYR A 206 3.47 11.29 6.32
CA TYR A 206 4.71 11.60 5.62
C TYR A 206 5.90 11.75 6.57
N LEU A 207 5.75 12.49 7.68
CA LEU A 207 6.85 12.65 8.64
C LEU A 207 7.27 11.32 9.28
N ARG A 208 6.31 10.41 9.56
CA ARG A 208 6.61 9.06 10.03
C ARG A 208 7.41 8.26 9.01
N ILE A 209 6.98 8.28 7.75
CA ILE A 209 7.69 7.58 6.67
C ILE A 209 9.07 8.18 6.43
N ARG A 210 9.21 9.50 6.52
CA ARG A 210 10.51 10.18 6.40
C ARG A 210 11.47 9.79 7.54
N GLU A 211 10.99 9.74 8.78
CA GLU A 211 11.78 9.25 9.93
C GLU A 211 12.15 7.78 9.77
N ALA A 212 11.19 6.93 9.38
CA ALA A 212 11.41 5.51 9.20
C ALA A 212 12.40 5.22 8.05
N ARG A 213 12.30 5.94 6.94
CA ARG A 213 13.28 5.89 5.84
C ARG A 213 14.70 6.15 6.33
N GLY A 214 14.89 7.15 7.19
CA GLY A 214 16.20 7.43 7.81
C GLY A 214 16.72 6.22 8.60
N GLN A 215 15.87 5.63 9.44
CA GLN A 215 16.23 4.44 10.22
C GLN A 215 16.58 3.22 9.36
N LEU A 216 15.85 2.99 8.25
CA LEU A 216 16.17 1.89 7.33
C LEU A 216 17.54 2.08 6.67
N ILE A 217 17.86 3.32 6.26
CA ILE A 217 19.16 3.66 5.68
C ILE A 217 20.28 3.52 6.71
N ASP A 218 20.08 4.03 7.92
CA ASP A 218 21.04 3.91 9.03
C ASP A 218 21.27 2.43 9.42
N ALA A 219 20.27 1.57 9.21
CA ALA A 219 20.38 0.12 9.35
C ALA A 219 21.01 -0.59 8.13
N GLY A 220 21.59 0.17 7.18
CA GLY A 220 22.31 -0.34 6.02
C GLY A 220 21.42 -0.89 4.89
N MET A 221 20.17 -0.44 4.80
CA MET A 221 19.31 -0.73 3.65
C MET A 221 19.40 0.36 2.58
N THR A 222 19.18 0.00 1.33
CA THR A 222 19.09 0.92 0.19
C THR A 222 17.62 1.17 -0.15
N VAL A 223 17.23 2.42 -0.42
CA VAL A 223 15.85 2.74 -0.81
C VAL A 223 15.63 2.31 -2.27
N ALA A 224 14.64 1.42 -2.46
CA ALA A 224 14.20 0.97 -3.78
C ALA A 224 13.11 1.88 -4.35
N ALA A 225 12.18 2.34 -3.50
CA ALA A 225 11.07 3.22 -3.87
C ALA A 225 10.52 3.96 -2.64
N PRO A 226 9.78 5.07 -2.79
CA PRO A 226 9.55 5.83 -4.02
C PRO A 226 10.74 6.71 -4.40
N CYS A 227 11.61 7.04 -3.42
CA CYS A 227 12.71 7.96 -3.63
C CYS A 227 13.74 7.36 -4.58
N PRO A 228 14.27 8.14 -5.55
CA PRO A 228 15.29 7.67 -6.48
C PRO A 228 16.71 7.69 -5.87
N HIS A 229 16.81 7.83 -4.53
CA HIS A 229 18.08 8.04 -3.83
C HIS A 229 17.97 7.77 -2.33
N ASP A 230 19.12 7.63 -1.67
CA ASP A 230 19.26 7.51 -0.21
C ASP A 230 19.54 8.86 0.49
N GLY A 231 19.89 9.91 -0.26
CA GLY A 231 20.14 11.26 0.28
C GLY A 231 18.97 11.88 1.05
N THR A 232 19.20 13.04 1.69
CA THR A 232 18.15 13.77 2.43
C THR A 232 16.96 14.09 1.51
N CYS A 233 15.74 13.87 2.01
CA CYS A 233 14.53 14.23 1.27
C CYS A 233 14.52 15.76 0.96
N PRO A 234 14.36 16.17 -0.31
CA PRO A 234 14.45 17.59 -0.70
C PRO A 234 13.21 18.41 -0.35
N ILE A 235 12.12 17.79 0.12
CA ILE A 235 10.93 18.50 0.59
C ILE A 235 11.23 19.13 1.96
N GLU A 236 11.10 20.45 2.03
CA GLU A 236 11.21 21.20 3.28
C GLU A 236 10.04 20.86 4.22
N VAL A 237 10.37 20.44 5.45
CA VAL A 237 9.37 20.08 6.46
C VAL A 237 8.50 21.29 6.79
N GLY A 238 7.18 21.10 6.74
CA GLY A 238 6.19 22.14 7.03
C GLY A 238 5.77 22.97 5.81
N GLN A 239 6.50 22.91 4.69
CA GLN A 239 6.11 23.54 3.43
C GLN A 239 5.25 22.61 2.56
N ASP A 240 5.61 21.33 2.52
CA ASP A 240 4.89 20.32 1.74
C ASP A 240 5.12 18.90 2.32
N TRP A 241 4.45 17.90 1.76
CA TRP A 241 4.64 16.49 2.10
C TRP A 241 4.63 15.56 0.87
N CYS A 242 5.49 14.54 0.88
CA CYS A 242 5.49 13.52 -0.16
C CYS A 242 4.36 12.53 0.09
N HIS A 243 3.48 12.35 -0.88
CA HIS A 243 2.41 11.35 -0.85
C HIS A 243 2.06 10.94 -2.27
N PHE A 244 1.27 9.88 -2.39
CA PHE A 244 0.77 9.27 -3.62
C PHE A 244 -0.73 8.99 -3.48
N SER A 245 -1.35 8.50 -4.55
CA SER A 245 -2.79 8.27 -4.61
C SER A 245 -3.08 6.96 -5.33
N ALA A 246 -3.69 6.01 -4.62
CA ALA A 246 -4.18 4.78 -5.21
C ALA A 246 -5.70 4.90 -5.45
N ARG A 247 -6.15 4.52 -6.65
CA ARG A 247 -7.58 4.56 -6.98
C ARG A 247 -8.27 3.29 -6.49
N VAL A 248 -9.30 3.47 -5.69
CA VAL A 248 -10.09 2.40 -5.07
C VAL A 248 -11.48 2.38 -5.69
N SER A 249 -11.90 1.23 -6.19
CA SER A 249 -13.27 1.04 -6.65
C SER A 249 -14.21 0.93 -5.45
N ARG A 250 -15.27 1.75 -5.41
CA ARG A 250 -16.27 1.73 -4.33
C ARG A 250 -17.26 0.59 -4.53
N SER A 251 -17.44 -0.22 -3.50
CA SER A 251 -18.53 -1.20 -3.44
C SER A 251 -19.91 -0.51 -3.43
N SER A 252 -20.98 -1.29 -3.67
CA SER A 252 -22.36 -0.81 -3.49
C SER A 252 -22.60 -0.28 -2.07
N LEU A 253 -22.07 -0.97 -1.04
CA LEU A 253 -22.15 -0.53 0.34
C LEU A 253 -21.37 0.79 0.58
N HIS A 254 -20.16 0.93 0.02
CA HIS A 254 -19.41 2.19 0.14
C HIS A 254 -20.18 3.39 -0.43
N ARG A 255 -20.86 3.20 -1.55
CA ARG A 255 -21.70 4.24 -2.17
C ARG A 255 -22.91 4.57 -1.31
N GLN A 256 -23.56 3.56 -0.71
CA GLN A 256 -24.69 3.75 0.18
C GLN A 256 -24.32 4.51 1.46
N VAL A 257 -23.15 4.21 2.05
CA VAL A 257 -22.79 4.78 3.36
C VAL A 257 -22.08 6.14 3.26
N LYS A 258 -21.22 6.38 2.26
CA LYS A 258 -20.49 7.67 2.14
C LYS A 258 -21.30 8.79 1.47
N GLY A 259 -22.51 8.52 0.98
CA GLY A 259 -23.32 9.51 0.24
C GLY A 259 -22.64 10.03 -1.04
N GLY A 260 -21.63 9.32 -1.55
CA GLY A 260 -20.86 9.72 -2.73
C GLY A 260 -21.41 9.08 -4.00
N SER A 261 -21.67 9.89 -5.03
CA SER A 261 -22.18 9.42 -6.33
C SER A 261 -21.13 8.76 -7.23
N LEU A 262 -19.84 9.05 -7.01
CA LEU A 262 -18.75 8.50 -7.82
C LEU A 262 -18.44 7.04 -7.45
N PRO A 263 -18.18 6.17 -8.44
CA PRO A 263 -17.91 4.74 -8.22
C PRO A 263 -16.48 4.46 -7.73
N TYR A 264 -15.68 5.48 -7.46
CA TYR A 264 -14.30 5.34 -6.98
C TYR A 264 -13.97 6.38 -5.90
N GLU A 265 -12.93 6.12 -5.13
CA GLU A 265 -12.24 7.09 -4.29
C GLU A 265 -10.73 6.95 -4.41
N ASP A 266 -10.01 8.02 -4.07
CA ASP A 266 -8.56 8.04 -4.10
C ASP A 266 -8.04 7.97 -2.66
N GLU A 267 -7.36 6.88 -2.33
CA GLU A 267 -6.66 6.72 -1.05
C GLU A 267 -5.29 7.38 -1.17
N LYS A 268 -5.05 8.39 -0.33
CA LYS A 268 -3.75 9.04 -0.26
C LYS A 268 -2.86 8.30 0.74
N PHE A 269 -1.63 8.02 0.35
CA PHE A 269 -0.66 7.30 1.19
C PHE A 269 0.76 7.84 1.00
N SER A 270 1.61 7.61 1.99
CA SER A 270 3.06 7.82 1.94
C SER A 270 3.72 6.48 2.18
N TYR A 271 4.84 6.20 1.52
CA TYR A 271 5.53 4.92 1.71
C TYR A 271 7.05 5.02 1.53
N VAL A 272 7.74 3.99 2.01
CA VAL A 272 9.14 3.69 1.67
C VAL A 272 9.29 2.17 1.52
N ALA A 273 9.98 1.75 0.47
CA ALA A 273 10.46 0.40 0.25
C ALA A 273 11.99 0.42 0.25
N ALA A 274 12.61 -0.36 1.13
CA ALA A 274 14.07 -0.46 1.23
C ALA A 274 14.51 -1.93 1.24
N THR A 275 15.70 -2.21 0.73
CA THR A 275 16.21 -3.58 0.52
C THR A 275 17.65 -3.73 0.99
N ARG A 276 18.09 -4.99 1.14
CA ARG A 276 19.49 -5.38 1.40
C ARG A 276 20.17 -5.99 0.16
N PHE A 277 19.47 -5.97 -0.96
CA PHE A 277 19.92 -6.50 -2.23
C PHE A 277 19.90 -5.39 -3.29
N PRO A 278 20.67 -5.53 -4.39
CA PRO A 278 20.72 -4.53 -5.45
C PRO A 278 19.34 -4.22 -6.02
N VAL A 279 19.10 -2.94 -6.31
CA VAL A 279 17.87 -2.41 -6.89
C VAL A 279 18.20 -1.36 -7.93
N GLU A 280 17.26 -1.10 -8.83
CA GLU A 280 17.31 -0.05 -9.85
C GLU A 280 16.19 0.97 -9.56
N PRO A 281 16.43 1.96 -8.67
CA PRO A 281 15.45 3.01 -8.41
C PRO A 281 15.17 3.81 -9.69
N ALA A 282 13.96 4.37 -9.78
CA ALA A 282 13.60 5.26 -10.87
C ALA A 282 14.61 6.42 -11.02
N ALA A 283 14.88 6.87 -12.25
CA ALA A 283 15.74 8.04 -12.48
C ALA A 283 15.17 9.31 -11.81
N SER A 284 13.86 9.50 -11.93
CA SER A 284 13.09 10.45 -11.14
C SER A 284 11.70 9.89 -10.87
N ARG A 285 11.05 10.37 -9.83
CA ARG A 285 9.71 9.96 -9.44
C ARG A 285 8.75 11.13 -9.61
N ILE A 286 7.62 10.91 -10.28
CA ILE A 286 6.54 11.91 -10.37
C ILE A 286 5.90 12.06 -8.99
N THR A 287 6.01 13.24 -8.40
CA THR A 287 5.58 13.50 -7.01
C THR A 287 4.20 14.11 -6.90
N ARG A 288 3.57 14.52 -8.01
CA ARG A 288 2.22 15.10 -8.06
C ARG A 288 1.49 14.62 -9.31
N ARG A 289 0.16 14.77 -9.33
CA ARG A 289 -0.61 14.50 -10.55
C ARG A 289 -0.09 15.36 -11.72
N PRO A 290 0.25 14.75 -12.86
CA PRO A 290 0.64 15.50 -14.06
C PRO A 290 -0.38 16.57 -14.43
N GLN A 291 0.10 17.80 -14.66
CA GLN A 291 -0.78 18.91 -15.04
C GLN A 291 -0.90 19.00 -16.55
N ILE A 292 -1.95 18.41 -17.09
CA ILE A 292 -2.22 18.42 -18.52
C ILE A 292 -2.80 19.79 -18.93
N ARG A 293 -2.19 20.43 -19.92
CA ARG A 293 -2.61 21.70 -20.53
C ARG A 293 -2.66 21.56 -22.05
N LYS A 294 -3.15 22.59 -22.75
CA LYS A 294 -3.20 22.60 -24.21
C LYS A 294 -1.78 22.58 -24.79
N GLY A 295 -1.33 21.42 -25.26
CA GLY A 295 -0.06 21.24 -25.96
C GLY A 295 1.17 21.04 -25.07
N LEU A 296 1.00 20.95 -23.75
CA LEU A 296 2.06 20.62 -22.81
C LEU A 296 1.53 19.87 -21.58
N VAL A 297 2.44 19.17 -20.90
CA VAL A 297 2.25 18.55 -19.59
C VAL A 297 3.34 19.08 -18.65
N LEU A 298 2.97 19.47 -17.44
CA LEU A 298 3.92 19.81 -16.38
C LEU A 298 4.01 18.63 -15.39
N LEU A 299 5.25 18.22 -15.09
CA LEU A 299 5.55 17.15 -14.16
C LEU A 299 6.36 17.71 -13.00
N ASP A 300 5.92 17.48 -11.77
CA ASP A 300 6.71 17.73 -10.57
C ASP A 300 7.47 16.45 -10.22
N LEU A 301 8.80 16.53 -10.18
CA LEU A 301 9.70 15.39 -10.10
C LEU A 301 10.57 15.46 -8.84
N CYS A 302 10.86 14.31 -8.26
CA CYS A 302 11.99 14.13 -7.35
C CYS A 302 13.03 13.32 -8.11
N GLY A 303 14.20 13.91 -8.37
CA GLY A 303 15.32 13.27 -9.05
C GLY A 303 16.45 12.91 -8.07
N PRO A 304 17.64 12.56 -8.58
CA PRO A 304 18.82 12.24 -7.75
C PRO A 304 19.19 13.37 -6.79
N PRO A 305 20.02 13.14 -5.76
CA PRO A 305 20.29 14.11 -4.70
C PRO A 305 20.81 15.47 -5.19
N GLN A 306 21.49 15.50 -6.34
CA GLN A 306 22.03 16.72 -6.94
C GLN A 306 20.94 17.57 -7.61
N GLU A 307 19.84 16.97 -8.04
CA GLU A 307 18.73 17.65 -8.71
C GLU A 307 17.59 17.96 -7.73
N GLY A 308 17.27 17.05 -6.81
CA GLY A 308 16.21 17.22 -5.83
C GLY A 308 14.83 17.37 -6.48
N LEU A 309 14.05 18.36 -6.03
CA LEU A 309 12.74 18.66 -6.60
C LEU A 309 12.88 19.54 -7.83
N THR A 310 12.36 19.07 -8.97
CA THR A 310 12.36 19.81 -10.23
C THR A 310 10.98 19.82 -10.87
N ARG A 311 10.78 20.73 -11.82
CA ARG A 311 9.58 20.76 -12.67
C ARG A 311 9.97 20.60 -14.13
N ALA A 312 9.49 19.54 -14.76
CA ALA A 312 9.68 19.30 -16.19
C ALA A 312 8.47 19.82 -16.99
N THR A 313 8.74 20.43 -18.14
CA THR A 313 7.73 20.84 -19.11
C THR A 313 7.86 20.01 -20.38
N VAL A 314 6.91 19.09 -20.61
CA VAL A 314 6.89 18.23 -21.79
C VAL A 314 5.88 18.78 -22.79
N THR A 315 6.32 19.16 -23.99
CA THR A 315 5.44 19.77 -25.02
C THR A 315 5.28 18.86 -26.23
N LYS A 316 4.30 19.14 -27.10
CA LYS A 316 4.06 18.37 -28.34
C LYS A 316 5.31 18.14 -29.20
N ARG A 317 6.30 19.04 -29.17
CA ARG A 317 7.55 18.91 -29.94
C ARG A 317 8.42 17.73 -29.49
N HIS A 318 8.19 17.20 -28.30
CA HIS A 318 8.91 16.05 -27.76
C HIS A 318 8.32 14.70 -28.22
N GLY A 319 7.33 14.69 -29.12
CA GLY A 319 6.84 13.46 -29.76
C GLY A 319 6.32 12.42 -28.77
N ASP A 320 6.92 11.24 -28.74
CA ASP A 320 6.47 10.13 -27.89
C ASP A 320 6.62 10.42 -26.40
N LEU A 321 7.60 11.21 -25.99
CA LEU A 321 7.70 11.71 -24.60
C LEU A 321 6.47 12.52 -24.19
N TYR A 322 5.85 13.26 -25.11
CA TYR A 322 4.61 13.98 -24.82
C TYR A 322 3.40 13.05 -24.69
N LYS A 323 3.36 11.95 -25.44
CA LYS A 323 2.33 10.91 -25.27
C LYS A 323 2.51 10.25 -23.90
N ALA A 324 3.71 9.79 -23.60
CA ALA A 324 4.05 9.20 -22.31
C ALA A 324 3.73 10.15 -21.14
N ALA A 325 4.07 11.45 -21.25
CA ALA A 325 3.74 12.42 -20.19
C ALA A 325 2.23 12.60 -19.98
N ARG A 326 1.40 12.43 -21.02
CA ARG A 326 -0.07 12.54 -20.89
C ARG A 326 -0.69 11.31 -20.23
N ASP A 327 -0.06 10.16 -20.44
CA ASP A 327 -0.50 8.87 -19.91
C ASP A 327 0.19 8.54 -18.57
N ALA A 328 1.18 9.34 -18.18
CA ALA A 328 1.89 9.20 -16.92
C ALA A 328 0.98 9.46 -15.73
N ASP A 329 1.24 8.75 -14.65
CA ASP A 329 0.52 8.84 -13.40
C ASP A 329 1.39 9.29 -12.23
N TRP A 330 0.73 9.76 -11.18
CA TRP A 330 1.37 10.17 -9.94
C TRP A 330 2.05 8.97 -9.27
N GLY A 331 3.37 9.05 -9.10
CA GLY A 331 4.17 7.98 -8.53
C GLY A 331 4.87 7.09 -9.56
N GLN A 332 4.67 7.33 -10.86
CA GLN A 332 5.47 6.65 -11.88
C GLN A 332 6.89 7.20 -11.98
N ASP A 333 7.77 6.37 -12.53
CA ASP A 333 9.12 6.74 -12.91
C ASP A 333 9.10 7.75 -14.07
N TRP A 334 10.16 8.54 -14.16
CA TRP A 334 10.34 9.50 -15.24
C TRP A 334 11.82 9.76 -15.51
N PRO A 335 12.24 9.90 -16.78
CA PRO A 335 11.47 9.56 -17.98
C PRO A 335 11.17 8.05 -18.05
N PRO A 336 10.15 7.63 -18.81
CA PRO A 336 9.91 6.21 -19.05
C PRO A 336 11.15 5.59 -19.70
N ALA A 337 11.43 4.33 -19.37
CA ALA A 337 12.49 3.57 -20.02
C ALA A 337 12.30 3.60 -21.55
N PRO A 338 13.38 3.76 -22.34
CA PRO A 338 13.26 3.70 -23.79
C PRO A 338 12.72 2.32 -24.19
N GLU A 339 11.65 2.27 -24.99
CA GLU A 339 11.13 1.01 -25.52
C GLU A 339 12.26 0.26 -26.25
N PRO A 340 12.45 -1.04 -25.97
CA PRO A 340 13.37 -1.85 -26.75
C PRO A 340 12.91 -1.83 -28.22
N ARG A 341 13.79 -1.38 -29.12
CA ARG A 341 13.54 -1.35 -30.57
C ARG A 341 13.43 -2.75 -31.16
#